data_AF-A0A7J3QXY3-F1
#
_entry.id   AF-A0A7J3QXY3-F1
#
_cell.length_a   1.000
_cell.length_b   1.000
_cell.length_c   1.000
_cell.angle_alpha   90.00
_cell.angle_beta   90.00
_cell.angle_gamma   90.00
#
_symmetry.space_group_name_H-M   'P 1'
#
loop_
_entity.id
_entity.type
_entity.pdbx_description
1 polymer ?
#
loop_
_entity_poly.entity_id
_entity_poly.type
_entity_poly.pdbx_seq_one_letter_code
_entity_poly.pdbx_strand_id
1 'polypeptide(L)' 'MVRKIGFWKMHGLGNDYIVIDNRSGALNEDELPSLAVKLCNRR' A
#
# COMPACT_ATOMS: atom_id res chain seq x y z
N MET A 1 -3.39 -6.30 -16.99
CA MET A 1 -4.72 -6.30 -16.34
C MET A 1 -4.60 -5.45 -15.07
N VAL A 2 -5.44 -4.43 -14.85
CA VAL A 2 -5.31 -3.54 -13.67
C VAL A 2 -6.03 -4.20 -12.49
N ARG A 3 -5.31 -4.38 -11.38
CA ARG A 3 -5.85 -4.96 -10.15
C ARG A 3 -6.30 -3.85 -9.21
N LYS A 4 -7.57 -3.88 -8.79
CA LYS A 4 -8.11 -2.95 -7.79
C LYS A 4 -8.00 -3.58 -6.41
N ILE A 5 -7.34 -2.87 -5.49
CA ILE A 5 -7.21 -3.23 -4.08
C ILE A 5 -7.72 -2.04 -3.26
N GLY A 6 -8.57 -2.33 -2.28
CA GLY A 6 -9.03 -1.34 -1.31
C GLY A 6 -7.88 -0.97 -0.37
N PHE A 7 -7.84 0.30 0.03
CA PHE A 7 -6.87 0.78 1.01
C PHE A 7 -7.51 1.83 1.91
N TRP A 8 -6.90 2.03 3.07
CA TRP A 8 -7.18 3.17 3.96
C TRP A 8 -5.96 4.06 4.02
N LYS A 9 -6.16 5.37 3.87
CA LYS A 9 -5.16 6.34 4.29
C LYS A 9 -5.36 6.60 5.78
N MET A 10 -4.35 6.30 6.58
CA MET A 10 -4.34 6.55 8.02
C MET A 10 -3.28 7.60 8.35
N HIS A 11 -3.45 8.30 9.47
CA HIS A 11 -2.51 9.31 9.94
C HIS A 11 -2.24 9.11 11.43
N GLY A 12 -0.97 9.21 11.85
CA GLY A 12 -0.58 9.10 13.26
C GLY A 12 0.83 9.62 13.50
N LEU A 13 1.04 10.33 14.60
CA LEU A 13 2.33 10.90 15.00
C LEU A 13 3.02 11.71 13.88
N GLY A 14 2.25 12.42 13.06
CA GLY A 14 2.77 13.22 11.95
C GLY A 14 3.07 12.43 10.67
N ASN A 15 2.86 11.12 10.65
CA ASN A 15 3.08 10.26 9.49
C ASN A 15 1.76 9.87 8.82
N ASP A 16 1.77 9.81 7.49
CA ASP A 16 0.70 9.23 6.70
C ASP A 16 1.06 7.76 6.37
N TYR A 17 0.07 6.88 6.46
CA TYR A 17 0.19 5.47 6.14
C TYR A 17 -0.86 5.06 5.13
N ILE A 18 -0.49 4.13 4.24
CA ILE A 18 -1.43 3.41 3.38
C ILE A 18 -1.55 2.01 3.96
N VAL A 19 -2.75 1.66 4.42
CA VAL A 19 -3.05 0.35 4.98
C VAL A 19 -3.83 -0.46 3.95
N ILE A 20 -3.33 -1.64 3.64
CA ILE A 20 -3.94 -2.58 2.70
C ILE A 20 -4.17 -3.89 3.45
N ASP A 21 -5.38 -4.43 3.34
CA ASP A 21 -5.66 -5.79 3.82
C ASP A 21 -5.16 -6.81 2.80
N ASN A 22 -4.05 -7.48 3.11
CA ASN A 22 -3.46 -8.51 2.27
C ASN A 22 -3.67 -9.94 2.82
N ARG A 23 -4.62 -10.16 3.73
CA ARG A 23 -4.81 -11.48 4.37
C ARG A 23 -5.19 -12.59 3.37
N SER A 24 -5.75 -12.22 2.22
CA SER A 24 -6.06 -13.16 1.14
C SER A 24 -4.84 -13.54 0.27
N GLY A 25 -3.65 -13.04 0.59
CA GLY A 25 -2.45 -13.23 -0.24
C GLY A 25 -2.58 -12.59 -1.61
N ALA A 26 -3.24 -11.44 -1.69
CA ALA A 26 -3.42 -10.76 -2.96
C ALA A 26 -2.06 -10.26 -3.50
N LEU A 27 -1.30 -9.55 -2.68
CA LEU A 27 0.03 -9.04 -2.98
C LEU A 27 1.09 -10.07 -2.55
N ASN A 28 2.04 -10.35 -3.42
CA ASN A 28 3.22 -11.16 -3.13
C ASN A 28 4.25 -10.34 -2.36
N GLU A 29 5.06 -10.96 -1.50
CA GLU A 29 6.08 -10.25 -0.72
C GLU A 29 7.10 -9.52 -1.61
N ASP A 30 7.50 -10.14 -2.72
CA ASP A 30 8.48 -9.57 -3.66
C ASP A 30 8.00 -8.28 -4.35
N GLU A 31 6.68 -8.06 -4.43
CA GLU A 31 6.13 -6.87 -5.09
C GLU A 31 6.03 -5.67 -4.13
N LEU A 32 5.99 -5.91 -2.82
CA LEU A 32 5.76 -4.90 -1.78
C LEU A 32 6.77 -3.74 -1.80
N PRO A 33 8.09 -3.94 -1.98
CA PRO A 33 9.05 -2.83 -2.00
C PRO A 33 8.78 -1.86 -3.15
N SER A 34 8.54 -2.39 -4.35
CA SER A 34 8.25 -1.59 -5.54
C SER A 34 6.90 -0.86 -5.42
N LEU A 35 5.92 -1.49 -4.78
CA LEU A 35 4.61 -0.92 -4.53
C LEU A 35 4.70 0.25 -3.53
N ALA A 36 5.47 0.10 -2.46
CA ALA A 36 5.68 1.15 -1.46
C ALA A 36 6.29 2.42 -2.10
N VAL A 37 7.31 2.28 -2.95
CA VAL A 37 7.91 3.42 -3.67
C VAL A 37 6.88 4.14 -4.55
N LYS A 38 6.02 3.40 -5.24
CA LYS A 38 4.98 3.99 -6.10
C LYS A 38 3.89 4.70 -5.29
N LEU A 39 3.41 4.08 -4.21
CA LEU A 39 2.29 4.58 -3.42
C LEU A 39 2.68 5.73 -2.49
N CYS A 40 3.91 5.72 -1.96
CA CYS A 40 4.39 6.73 -1.02
C CYS A 40 5.15 7.89 -1.70
N ASN A 41 5.07 8.02 -3.02
CA ASN A 41 5.68 9.14 -3.73
C ASN A 41 4.85 10.42 -3.53
N ARG A 42 5.18 11.19 -2.49
CA ARG A 42 4.60 12.52 -2.23
C ARG A 42 5.29 13.54 -3.15
N ARG A 43 4.52 14.18 -4.03
CA ARG A 43 4.94 15.35 -4.82
C ARG A 43 4.68 16.65 -4.08
#